data_AF-A0A1B6C7Z1-F1
#
_entry.id   AF-A0A1B6C7Z1-F1
#
_cell.length_a   1.000
_cell.length_b   1.000
_cell.length_c   1.000
_cell.angle_alpha   90.00
_cell.angle_beta   90.00
_cell.angle_gamma   90.00
#
_symmetry.space_group_name_H-M   'P 1'
#
loop_
_entity.id
_entity.type
_entity.pdbx_description
1 polymer ?
#
loop_
_entity_poly.entity_id
_entity_poly.type
_entity_poly.pdbx_seq_one_letter_code
_entity_poly.pdbx_strand_id
1 'polypeptide(L)'
;YDHGRPVEVKFFDLATSKYCSPAIDLAFFLFLNVPSKLRVKHWDDFLAAYHDGLSNAVPGTVVPSLDDVKEEIKKKAVYAYVLCTFFLPAQIDKVWNIEWFKSLSEEQRLEYGMTQGGEKATEAVTAVVRDLISKGCLDVLKSKF
;
A
#
# COMPACT_ATOMS: atom_id res chain seq x y z
N TYR A 1 34.06 -2.68 -0.59
CA TYR A 1 34.72 -3.51 -1.60
C TYR A 1 36.05 -3.93 -1.03
N ASP A 2 36.43 -5.19 -1.19
CA ASP A 2 37.72 -5.75 -0.78
C ASP A 2 38.43 -6.28 -2.03
N HIS A 3 39.65 -5.78 -2.29
CA HIS A 3 40.40 -6.03 -3.51
C HIS A 3 39.58 -5.91 -4.81
N GLY A 4 38.78 -4.86 -4.93
CA GLY A 4 37.96 -4.61 -6.12
C GLY A 4 36.69 -5.47 -6.22
N ARG A 5 36.35 -6.25 -5.19
CA ARG A 5 35.12 -7.06 -5.15
C ARG A 5 34.10 -6.51 -4.14
N PRO A 6 32.80 -6.47 -4.45
CA PRO A 6 31.79 -6.09 -3.46
C PRO A 6 31.83 -7.07 -2.28
N VAL A 7 31.94 -6.55 -1.06
CA VAL A 7 31.91 -7.37 0.17
C VAL A 7 30.49 -7.67 0.62
N GLU A 8 29.56 -6.78 0.26
CA GLU A 8 28.13 -6.89 0.55
C GLU A 8 27.36 -6.28 -0.62
N VAL A 9 26.20 -6.86 -0.91
CA VAL A 9 25.26 -6.35 -1.92
C VAL A 9 23.89 -6.26 -1.28
N LYS A 10 23.23 -5.11 -1.41
CA LYS A 10 21.83 -4.93 -1.04
C LYS A 10 21.04 -4.65 -2.33
N PHE A 11 20.09 -5.52 -2.64
CA PHE A 11 19.16 -5.29 -3.74
C PHE A 11 18.12 -4.27 -3.27
N PHE A 12 17.97 -3.20 -4.04
CA PHE A 12 16.89 -2.22 -3.88
C PHE A 12 15.97 -2.33 -5.08
N ASP A 13 14.70 -2.64 -4.82
CA ASP A 13 13.65 -2.57 -5.83
C ASP A 13 13.06 -1.16 -5.82
N LEU A 14 13.26 -0.41 -6.90
CA LEU A 14 12.72 0.94 -7.10
C LEU A 14 11.48 0.94 -8.01
N ALA A 15 10.92 -0.22 -8.37
CA ALA A 15 9.86 -0.34 -9.37
C ALA A 15 8.58 0.43 -9.01
N THR A 16 8.36 0.74 -7.74
CA THR A 16 7.21 1.52 -7.26
C THR A 16 7.58 2.86 -6.63
N SER A 17 8.84 3.29 -6.71
CA SER A 17 9.28 4.56 -6.12
C SER A 17 8.61 5.74 -6.84
N LYS A 18 7.96 6.61 -6.06
CA LYS A 18 7.29 7.81 -6.57
C LYS A 18 7.57 8.99 -5.66
N TYR A 19 7.84 10.15 -6.25
CA TYR A 19 7.85 11.41 -5.52
C TYR A 19 6.41 11.84 -5.25
N CYS A 20 5.87 11.47 -4.09
CA CYS A 20 4.48 11.69 -3.74
C CYS A 20 4.31 11.86 -2.22
N SER A 21 3.06 12.03 -1.78
CA SER A 21 2.75 12.18 -0.36
C SER A 21 3.12 10.91 0.41
N PRO A 22 3.85 11.00 1.54
CA PRO A 22 4.21 9.83 2.35
C PRO A 22 2.99 9.11 2.94
N ALA A 23 1.84 9.78 2.96
CA ALA A 23 0.56 9.16 3.32
C ALA A 23 0.19 7.99 2.40
N ILE A 24 0.62 8.00 1.13
CA ILE A 24 0.39 6.90 0.19
C ILE A 24 1.16 5.66 0.63
N ASP A 25 2.44 5.83 0.99
CA ASP A 25 3.30 4.74 1.44
C ASP A 25 2.81 4.15 2.77
N LEU A 26 2.45 5.01 3.74
CA LEU A 26 1.89 4.58 5.01
C LEU A 26 0.56 3.84 4.82
N ALA A 27 -0.35 4.39 4.02
CA ALA A 27 -1.62 3.73 3.73
C ALA A 27 -1.40 2.38 3.06
N PHE A 28 -0.52 2.31 2.04
CA PHE A 28 -0.20 1.06 1.36
C PHE A 28 0.36 0.03 2.33
N PHE A 29 1.33 0.41 3.16
CA PHE A 29 1.89 -0.49 4.18
C PHE A 29 0.82 -1.04 5.11
N LEU A 30 -0.03 -0.17 5.68
CA LEU A 30 -1.08 -0.56 6.61
C LEU A 30 -2.13 -1.47 5.94
N PHE A 31 -2.64 -1.08 4.77
CA PHE A 31 -3.69 -1.83 4.09
C PHE A 31 -3.22 -3.18 3.54
N LEU A 32 -1.95 -3.27 3.15
CA LEU A 32 -1.37 -4.52 2.64
C LEU A 32 -1.01 -5.49 3.76
N ASN A 33 -0.42 -5.00 4.87
CA ASN A 33 0.25 -5.88 5.84
C ASN A 33 -0.47 -6.02 7.19
N VAL A 34 -1.36 -5.08 7.55
CA VAL A 34 -2.00 -5.08 8.88
C VAL A 34 -3.41 -5.64 8.77
N PRO A 35 -3.81 -6.71 9.48
CA PRO A 35 -5.18 -7.22 9.45
C PRO A 35 -6.23 -6.15 9.77
N SER A 36 -7.38 -6.17 9.06
CA SER A 36 -8.46 -5.18 9.24
C SER A 36 -8.88 -5.01 10.71
N LYS A 37 -8.99 -6.11 11.48
CA LYS A 37 -9.31 -6.05 12.92
C LYS A 37 -8.37 -5.15 13.72
N LEU A 38 -7.09 -5.12 13.37
CA LEU A 38 -6.09 -4.26 14.03
C LEU A 38 -6.16 -2.84 13.48
N ARG A 39 -6.38 -2.66 12.18
CA ARG A 39 -6.59 -1.33 11.58
C ARG A 39 -7.83 -0.63 12.10
N VAL A 40 -8.87 -1.35 12.51
CA VAL A 40 -10.06 -0.78 13.15
C VAL A 40 -9.74 -0.35 14.58
N LYS A 41 -9.00 -1.19 15.33
CA LYS A 41 -8.73 -0.96 16.75
C LYS A 41 -7.64 0.07 17.03
N HIS A 42 -6.60 0.10 16.20
CA HIS A 42 -5.34 0.80 16.47
C HIS A 42 -5.01 1.85 15.42
N TRP A 43 -6.01 2.36 14.68
CA TRP A 43 -5.77 3.28 13.57
C TRP A 43 -4.98 4.52 14.00
N ASP A 44 -5.47 5.22 15.02
CA ASP A 44 -4.82 6.42 15.53
C ASP A 44 -3.45 6.11 16.15
N ASP A 45 -3.30 4.94 16.78
CA ASP A 45 -2.01 4.49 17.34
C ASP A 45 -0.96 4.33 16.22
N PHE A 46 -1.34 3.77 15.07
CA PHE A 46 -0.44 3.63 13.92
C PHE A 46 -0.04 4.99 13.34
N LEU A 47 -0.97 5.94 13.25
CA LEU A 47 -0.68 7.28 12.74
C LEU A 47 0.19 8.08 13.72
N ALA A 48 -0.04 7.93 15.02
CA ALA A 48 0.79 8.52 16.06
C ALA A 48 2.21 7.94 16.05
N ALA A 49 2.35 6.63 15.92
CA ALA A 49 3.66 5.97 15.82
C ALA A 49 4.44 6.42 14.58
N TYR A 50 3.77 6.56 13.43
CA TYR A 50 4.39 7.11 12.23
C TYR A 50 4.83 8.56 12.42
N HIS A 51 3.98 9.40 13.02
CA HIS A 51 4.27 10.81 13.27
C HIS A 51 5.44 10.99 14.24
N ASP A 52 5.51 10.20 15.31
CA ASP A 52 6.65 10.18 16.23
C ASP A 52 7.94 9.76 15.52
N GLY A 53 7.89 8.69 14.71
CA GLY A 53 9.02 8.27 13.88
C GLY A 53 9.48 9.37 12.92
N LEU A 54 8.55 10.02 12.23
CA LEU A 54 8.83 11.13 11.31
C LEU A 54 9.47 12.31 12.05
N SER A 55 9.00 12.61 13.26
CA SER A 55 9.51 13.71 14.09
C SER A 55 10.96 13.51 14.51
N ASN A 56 11.37 12.25 14.67
CA ASN A 56 12.70 11.88 15.14
C ASN A 56 13.68 11.51 14.01
N ALA A 57 13.19 11.21 12.80
CA ALA A 57 14.01 10.65 11.72
C ALA A 57 14.86 11.68 10.96
N VAL A 58 14.42 12.93 10.83
CA VAL A 58 15.10 13.94 9.99
C VAL A 58 15.33 15.25 10.75
N PRO A 59 16.49 15.41 11.41
CA PRO A 59 16.85 16.64 12.09
C PRO A 59 16.78 17.86 11.17
N GLY A 60 16.23 18.98 11.66
CA GLY A 60 16.14 20.23 10.91
C GLY A 60 15.01 20.32 9.89
N THR A 61 14.15 19.30 9.78
CA THR A 61 12.95 19.35 8.92
C THR A 61 11.75 19.86 9.72
N VAL A 62 10.89 20.64 9.06
CA VAL A 62 9.58 21.01 9.61
C VAL A 62 8.65 19.81 9.48
N VAL A 63 8.27 19.24 10.62
CA VAL A 63 7.40 18.08 10.69
C VAL A 63 5.94 18.54 10.69
N PRO A 64 5.06 18.01 9.82
CA PRO A 64 3.63 18.29 9.88
C PRO A 64 3.05 17.90 11.25
N SER A 65 1.95 18.51 11.65
CA SER A 65 1.23 18.07 12.85
C SER A 65 0.63 16.67 12.64
N LEU A 66 0.31 15.97 13.73
CA LEU A 66 -0.40 14.69 13.63
C LEU A 66 -1.75 14.85 12.89
N ASP A 67 -2.43 15.99 13.08
CA ASP A 67 -3.68 16.28 12.38
C ASP A 67 -3.46 16.47 10.87
N ASP A 68 -2.37 17.12 10.45
CA ASP A 68 -2.00 17.21 9.04
C ASP A 68 -1.75 15.82 8.44
N VAL A 69 -1.07 14.94 9.18
CA VAL A 69 -0.85 13.54 8.75
C VAL A 69 -2.17 12.80 8.60
N LYS A 70 -3.09 12.93 9.57
CA LYS A 70 -4.42 12.31 9.53
C LYS A 70 -5.24 12.80 8.35
N GLU A 71 -5.24 14.11 8.09
CA GLU A 71 -5.96 14.71 6.98
C GLU A 71 -5.37 14.25 5.64
N GLU A 72 -4.05 14.22 5.51
CA GLU A 72 -3.38 13.78 4.30
C GLU A 72 -3.62 12.29 4.02
N ILE A 73 -3.62 11.44 5.05
CA ILE A 73 -4.05 10.03 4.94
C ILE A 73 -5.49 9.94 4.43
N LYS A 74 -6.42 10.71 4.99
CA LYS A 74 -7.82 10.73 4.53
C LYS A 74 -7.91 11.11 3.05
N LYS A 75 -7.08 12.03 2.57
CA LYS A 75 -7.08 12.48 1.17
C LYS A 75 -6.41 11.49 0.21
N LYS A 76 -5.38 10.76 0.65
CA LYS A 76 -4.49 10.00 -0.24
C LYS A 76 -4.65 8.49 -0.13
N ALA A 77 -5.23 7.96 0.95
CA ALA A 77 -5.32 6.52 1.20
C ALA A 77 -6.08 5.74 0.10
N VAL A 78 -6.95 6.38 -0.68
CA VAL A 78 -7.61 5.73 -1.83
C VAL A 78 -6.60 5.20 -2.86
N TYR A 79 -5.42 5.80 -3.00
CA TYR A 79 -4.36 5.29 -3.88
C TYR A 79 -3.86 3.92 -3.44
N ALA A 80 -3.83 3.65 -2.12
CA ALA A 80 -3.43 2.35 -1.59
C ALA A 80 -4.39 1.23 -2.02
N TYR A 81 -5.67 1.55 -2.31
CA TYR A 81 -6.62 0.57 -2.80
C TYR A 81 -6.19 -0.02 -4.14
N VAL A 82 -5.74 0.82 -5.08
CA VAL A 82 -5.26 0.39 -6.40
C VAL A 82 -4.05 -0.52 -6.29
N LEU A 83 -3.16 -0.24 -5.33
CA LEU A 83 -2.02 -1.11 -5.06
C LEU A 83 -2.47 -2.43 -4.42
N CYS A 84 -3.38 -2.37 -3.44
CA CYS A 84 -3.91 -3.55 -2.77
C CYS A 84 -4.66 -4.49 -3.72
N THR A 85 -5.39 -3.97 -4.71
CA THR A 85 -6.09 -4.79 -5.71
C THR A 85 -5.13 -5.55 -6.63
N PHE A 86 -3.87 -5.12 -6.72
CA PHE A 86 -2.83 -5.84 -7.45
C PHE A 86 -2.06 -6.81 -6.54
N PHE A 87 -1.56 -6.31 -5.40
CA PHE A 87 -0.66 -7.08 -4.55
C PHE A 87 -1.36 -8.14 -3.69
N LEU A 88 -2.55 -7.88 -3.13
CA LEU A 88 -3.23 -8.86 -2.28
C LEU A 88 -3.57 -10.15 -3.06
N PRO A 89 -4.17 -10.09 -4.27
CA PRO A 89 -4.39 -11.29 -5.07
C PRO A 89 -3.09 -12.02 -5.40
N ALA A 90 -2.02 -11.30 -5.77
CA ALA A 90 -0.72 -11.88 -6.13
C ALA A 90 0.02 -12.51 -4.96
N GLN A 91 -0.15 -12.02 -3.75
CA GLN A 91 0.46 -12.63 -2.57
C GLN A 91 -0.34 -13.85 -2.09
N ILE A 92 -1.66 -13.84 -2.28
CA ILE A 92 -2.53 -14.97 -1.95
C ILE A 92 -2.34 -16.11 -2.95
N ASP A 93 -2.29 -15.77 -4.24
CA ASP A 93 -2.02 -16.70 -5.33
C ASP A 93 -0.50 -16.89 -5.43
N LYS A 94 0.04 -17.83 -4.65
CA LYS A 94 1.49 -18.04 -4.41
C LYS A 94 2.32 -18.42 -5.64
N VAL A 95 1.76 -18.33 -6.85
CA VAL A 95 2.39 -18.72 -8.10
C VAL A 95 2.53 -17.50 -9.01
N TRP A 96 3.69 -16.83 -8.94
CA TRP A 96 4.07 -15.83 -9.94
C TRP A 96 5.01 -16.46 -10.96
N ASN A 97 4.51 -16.70 -12.17
CA ASN A 97 5.33 -17.17 -13.29
C ASN A 97 5.25 -16.16 -14.43
N ILE A 98 6.33 -15.38 -14.60
CA ILE A 98 6.41 -14.30 -15.58
C ILE A 98 6.34 -14.85 -17.01
N GLU A 99 6.98 -15.98 -17.29
CA GLU A 99 7.00 -16.56 -18.64
C GLU A 99 5.64 -17.12 -19.03
N TRP A 100 4.95 -17.78 -18.09
CA TRP A 100 3.57 -18.20 -18.27
C TRP A 100 2.65 -16.99 -18.50
N PHE A 101 2.74 -15.96 -17.65
CA PHE A 101 1.90 -14.76 -17.78
C PHE A 101 2.13 -14.05 -19.13
N LYS A 102 3.38 -13.99 -19.60
CA LYS A 102 3.73 -13.46 -20.93
C LYS A 102 3.20 -14.33 -22.08
N SER A 103 3.04 -15.63 -21.88
CA SER A 103 2.50 -16.54 -22.91
C SER A 103 0.98 -16.39 -23.13
N LEU A 104 0.26 -15.75 -22.19
CA LEU A 104 -1.18 -15.53 -22.27
C LEU A 104 -1.56 -14.41 -23.25
N SER A 105 -2.76 -14.52 -23.85
CA SER A 105 -3.40 -13.41 -24.57
C SER A 105 -3.81 -12.28 -23.64
N GLU A 106 -4.18 -11.13 -24.19
CA GLU A 106 -4.67 -10.00 -23.39
C GLU A 106 -5.96 -10.34 -22.64
N GLU A 107 -6.90 -11.04 -23.27
CA GLU A 107 -8.14 -11.50 -22.66
C GLU A 107 -7.87 -12.49 -21.52
N GLN A 108 -6.94 -13.43 -21.72
CA GLN A 108 -6.54 -14.39 -20.69
C GLN A 108 -5.86 -13.71 -19.51
N ARG A 109 -5.04 -12.67 -19.73
CA ARG A 109 -4.43 -11.88 -18.65
C ARG A 109 -5.48 -11.09 -17.88
N LEU A 110 -6.47 -10.54 -18.57
CA LEU A 110 -7.59 -9.85 -17.94
C LEU A 110 -8.42 -10.81 -17.08
N GLU A 111 -8.80 -11.95 -17.63
CA GLU A 111 -9.54 -12.99 -16.90
C GLU A 111 -8.75 -13.48 -15.68
N TYR A 112 -7.45 -13.73 -15.86
CA TYR A 112 -6.56 -14.07 -14.74
C TYR A 112 -6.57 -12.98 -13.68
N GLY A 113 -6.32 -11.71 -14.03
CA GLY A 113 -6.30 -10.60 -13.08
C GLY A 113 -7.63 -10.41 -12.32
N MET A 114 -8.77 -10.74 -12.96
CA MET A 114 -10.09 -10.67 -12.34
C MET A 114 -10.41 -11.85 -11.41
N THR A 115 -9.80 -13.01 -11.63
CA THR A 115 -10.07 -14.26 -10.89
C THR A 115 -8.97 -14.61 -9.89
N GLN A 116 -7.85 -13.90 -9.96
CA GLN A 116 -6.64 -14.15 -9.20
C GLN A 116 -6.88 -14.20 -7.69
N GLY A 117 -6.34 -15.22 -7.03
CA GLY A 117 -6.47 -15.41 -5.58
C GLY A 117 -7.89 -15.76 -5.09
N GLY A 118 -8.87 -15.81 -5.99
CA GLY A 118 -10.24 -16.26 -5.74
C GLY A 118 -10.97 -15.50 -4.62
N GLU A 119 -11.86 -16.22 -3.92
CA GLU A 119 -12.71 -15.65 -2.85
C GLU A 119 -11.90 -14.96 -1.74
N LYS A 120 -10.75 -15.52 -1.36
CA LYS A 120 -9.87 -14.92 -0.34
C LYS A 120 -9.33 -13.56 -0.76
N ALA A 121 -8.98 -13.40 -2.03
CA ALA A 121 -8.55 -12.11 -2.57
C ALA A 121 -9.71 -11.11 -2.61
N THR A 122 -10.90 -11.56 -3.03
CA THR A 122 -12.13 -10.74 -2.99
C THR A 122 -12.43 -10.25 -1.57
N GLU A 123 -12.35 -11.13 -0.57
CA GLU A 123 -12.55 -10.77 0.84
C GLU A 123 -11.51 -9.75 1.32
N ALA A 124 -10.23 -9.97 1.00
CA ALA A 124 -9.14 -9.09 1.42
C ALA A 124 -9.29 -7.67 0.82
N VAL A 125 -9.54 -7.56 -0.49
CA VAL A 125 -9.76 -6.29 -1.17
C VAL A 125 -11.04 -5.62 -0.66
N THR A 126 -12.11 -6.39 -0.41
CA THR A 126 -13.35 -5.87 0.16
C THR A 126 -13.14 -5.31 1.57
N ALA A 127 -12.30 -5.93 2.40
CA ALA A 127 -11.95 -5.41 3.71
C ALA A 127 -11.24 -4.05 3.62
N VAL A 128 -10.36 -3.87 2.63
CA VAL A 128 -9.68 -2.58 2.39
C VAL A 128 -10.69 -1.48 2.02
N VAL A 129 -11.61 -1.72 1.07
CA VAL A 129 -12.59 -0.69 0.68
C VAL A 129 -13.54 -0.34 1.82
N ARG A 130 -13.95 -1.32 2.64
CA ARG A 130 -14.76 -1.07 3.85
C ARG A 130 -14.02 -0.20 4.86
N ASP A 131 -12.73 -0.48 5.09
CA ASP A 131 -11.91 0.34 5.98
C ASP A 131 -11.80 1.78 5.45
N LEU A 132 -11.57 1.96 4.14
CA LEU A 132 -11.49 3.28 3.50
C LEU A 132 -12.80 4.08 3.63
N ILE A 133 -13.95 3.42 3.45
CA ILE A 133 -15.27 4.03 3.67
C ILE A 133 -15.42 4.47 5.12
N SER A 134 -15.14 3.58 6.08
CA SER A 134 -15.30 3.87 7.52
C SER A 134 -14.44 5.05 7.99
N LYS A 135 -13.30 5.27 7.32
CA LYS A 135 -12.34 6.34 7.63
C LYS A 135 -12.58 7.62 6.81
N GLY A 136 -13.65 7.67 6.01
CA GLY A 136 -13.97 8.80 5.14
C GLY A 136 -12.93 9.06 4.04
N CYS A 137 -12.12 8.06 3.70
CA CYS A 137 -11.06 8.20 2.69
C CYS A 137 -11.61 8.26 1.26
N LEU A 138 -12.89 7.94 1.05
CA LEU A 138 -13.58 8.05 -0.23
C LEU A 138 -14.40 9.35 -0.36
N ASP A 139 -14.51 10.15 0.70
CA ASP A 139 -15.28 11.40 0.65
C ASP A 139 -14.69 12.40 -0.34
N VAL A 140 -13.37 12.34 -0.57
CA VAL A 140 -12.67 13.15 -1.59
C VAL A 140 -13.11 12.86 -3.02
N LEU A 141 -13.76 11.72 -3.27
CA LEU A 141 -14.32 11.39 -4.57
C LEU A 141 -15.70 12.02 -4.76
N LYS A 142 -16.45 12.25 -3.66
CA LYS A 142 -17.79 12.84 -3.70
C LYS A 142 -17.77 14.32 -4.04
N SER A 143 -16.68 15.04 -3.73
CA SER A 143 -16.57 16.47 -4.01
C SER A 143 -16.24 16.81 -5.47
N LYS A 144 -16.12 15.80 -6.35
CA LYS A 144 -15.76 15.97 -7.77
C LYS A 144 -16.90 15.64 -8.74
N PHE A 145 -18.08 15.32 -8.22
CA PHE A 145 -19.30 15.03 -9.00
C PHE A 145 -20.47 15.84 -8.49
#